data_AF-A0A527CY62-F1
#
_entry.id   AF-A0A527CY62-F1
#
_cell.length_a   1.000
_cell.length_b   1.000
_cell.length_c   1.000
_cell.angle_alpha   90.00
_cell.angle_beta   90.00
_cell.angle_gamma   90.00
#
_symmetry.space_group_name_H-M   'P 1'
#
loop_
_entity.id
_entity.type
_entity.pdbx_description
1 polymer ?
#
loop_
_entity_poly.entity_id
_entity_poly.type
_entity_poly.pdbx_seq_one_letter_code
_entity_poly.pdbx_strand_id
1 'polypeptide(L)'
;MPRKPVAEASVPTATVHDLTLVRGQGGELHQVAKGDTDVLTTAQGGPVSDDQNTLKVGARGPTLIEDFHFREKIFHFDHERIPERVV
;
A
#
# COMPACT_ATOMS: atom_id res chain seq x y z
N MET A 1 10.01 -40.26 8.19
CA MET A 1 10.96 -39.16 7.92
C MET A 1 10.33 -37.87 8.42
N PRO A 2 10.78 -37.26 9.53
CA PRO A 2 10.27 -35.96 9.96
C PRO A 2 10.76 -34.88 8.99
N ARG A 3 9.84 -34.07 8.45
CA ARG A 3 10.18 -32.90 7.62
C ARG A 3 10.89 -31.88 8.51
N LYS A 4 12.12 -31.53 8.12
CA LYS A 4 12.90 -30.44 8.72
C LYS A 4 12.08 -29.14 8.57
N PRO A 5 11.93 -28.32 9.63
CA PRO A 5 11.25 -27.04 9.49
C PRO A 5 12.05 -26.16 8.52
N VAL A 6 11.39 -25.67 7.48
CA VAL A 6 11.96 -24.70 6.56
C VAL A 6 12.06 -23.40 7.35
N ALA A 7 13.27 -22.88 7.52
CA ALA A 7 13.48 -21.57 8.13
C ALA A 7 12.71 -20.52 7.31
N GLU A 8 11.78 -19.81 7.94
CA GLU A 8 11.11 -18.65 7.34
C GLU A 8 12.20 -17.65 6.93
N ALA A 9 12.34 -17.42 5.62
CA ALA A 9 13.27 -16.43 5.11
C ALA A 9 12.91 -15.06 5.71
N SER A 10 13.85 -14.43 6.40
CA SER A 10 13.63 -13.14 7.04
C SER A 10 13.24 -12.11 5.99
N VAL A 11 11.99 -11.63 6.05
CA VAL A 11 11.51 -10.57 5.17
C VAL A 11 12.39 -9.33 5.40
N PRO A 12 13.04 -8.78 4.38
CA PRO A 12 13.90 -7.61 4.55
C PRO A 12 13.05 -6.44 5.06
N THR A 13 13.51 -5.79 6.13
CA THR A 13 12.84 -4.64 6.75
C THR A 13 13.73 -3.40 6.67
N ALA A 14 13.11 -2.23 6.71
CA ALA A 14 13.80 -0.95 6.79
C ALA A 14 13.13 -0.07 7.84
N THR A 15 13.95 0.69 8.57
CA THR A 15 13.47 1.66 9.57
C THR A 15 13.44 3.04 8.95
N VAL A 16 12.29 3.69 8.98
CA VAL A 16 12.09 5.08 8.57
C VAL A 16 11.53 5.83 9.78
N HIS A 17 12.33 6.72 10.36
CA HIS A 17 12.03 7.36 11.63
C HIS A 17 11.72 6.34 12.74
N ASP A 18 10.48 6.32 13.22
CA ASP A 18 9.93 5.43 14.24
C ASP A 18 9.22 4.19 13.66
N LEU A 19 9.08 4.10 12.33
CA LEU A 19 8.37 3.03 11.65
C LEU A 19 9.32 1.94 11.15
N THR A 20 8.96 0.67 11.40
CA THR A 20 9.63 -0.51 10.81
C THR A 20 8.77 -1.12 9.72
N LEU A 21 9.20 -0.96 8.48
CA LEU A 21 8.45 -1.30 7.27
C LEU A 21 9.09 -2.48 6.53
N VAL A 22 8.27 -3.23 5.79
CA VAL A 22 8.78 -4.30 4.92
C VAL A 22 9.35 -3.69 3.66
N ARG A 23 10.54 -4.14 3.24
CA ARG A 23 11.18 -3.70 2.00
C ARG A 23 10.91 -4.69 0.88
N GLY A 24 10.33 -4.23 -0.21
CA GLY A 24 10.06 -5.04 -1.38
C GLY A 24 11.27 -5.16 -2.32
N GLN A 25 11.11 -5.95 -3.38
CA GLN A 25 12.18 -6.29 -4.32
C GLN A 25 12.66 -5.09 -5.15
N GLY A 26 11.80 -4.09 -5.37
CA GLY A 26 12.13 -2.84 -6.06
C GLY A 26 12.78 -1.80 -5.13
N GLY A 27 12.95 -2.13 -3.86
CA GLY A 27 13.42 -1.23 -2.82
C GLY A 27 12.32 -0.37 -2.21
N GLU A 28 11.06 -0.56 -2.62
CA GLU A 28 9.89 0.09 -2.08
C GLU A 28 9.58 -0.38 -0.65
N LEU A 29 8.86 0.44 0.10
CA LEU A 29 8.48 0.14 1.48
C LEU A 29 6.98 -0.14 1.53
N HIS A 30 6.61 -1.23 2.17
CA HIS A 30 5.24 -1.69 2.33
C HIS A 30 4.78 -1.38 3.76
N GLN A 31 3.74 -0.56 3.86
CA GLN A 31 3.06 -0.27 5.12
C GLN A 31 1.81 -1.13 5.22
N VAL A 32 1.70 -1.90 6.31
CA VAL A 32 0.55 -2.76 6.59
C VAL A 32 0.07 -2.45 8.00
N ALA A 33 -1.25 -2.35 8.19
CA ALA A 33 -1.84 -2.22 9.52
C ALA A 33 -1.40 -3.39 10.43
N LYS A 34 -0.99 -3.08 11.67
CA LYS A 34 -0.53 -4.06 12.67
C LYS A 34 -1.18 -3.79 14.02
N GLY A 35 -1.36 -4.86 14.80
CA GLY A 35 -1.89 -4.78 16.15
C GLY A 35 -3.32 -4.26 16.18
N ASP A 36 -3.56 -3.24 17.00
CA ASP A 36 -4.88 -2.62 17.22
C ASP A 36 -5.14 -1.44 16.27
N THR A 37 -4.35 -1.31 15.20
CA THR A 37 -4.54 -0.25 14.19
C THR A 37 -5.62 -0.67 13.20
N ASP A 38 -6.61 0.19 12.99
CA ASP A 38 -7.66 -0.05 12.02
C ASP A 38 -7.11 -0.24 10.59
N VAL A 39 -7.72 -1.15 9.85
CA VAL A 39 -7.38 -1.41 8.45
C VAL A 39 -7.95 -0.29 7.59
N LEU A 40 -7.11 0.32 6.77
CA LEU A 40 -7.55 1.30 5.78
C LEU A 40 -8.51 0.63 4.79
N THR A 41 -9.55 1.34 4.36
CA THR A 41 -10.53 0.83 3.40
C THR A 41 -10.72 1.76 2.21
N THR A 42 -11.20 1.21 1.11
CA THR A 42 -11.74 1.99 -0.02
C THR A 42 -13.10 2.60 0.37
N ALA A 43 -13.64 3.49 -0.46
CA ALA A 43 -14.93 4.11 -0.23
C ALA A 43 -16.09 3.09 -0.20
N GLN A 44 -15.93 1.92 -0.83
CA GLN A 44 -16.90 0.81 -0.79
C GLN A 44 -16.62 -0.17 0.35
N GLY A 45 -15.69 0.15 1.26
CA GLY A 45 -15.38 -0.64 2.45
C GLY A 45 -14.45 -1.83 2.20
N GLY A 46 -13.82 -1.93 1.03
CA GLY A 46 -12.84 -2.97 0.74
C GLY A 46 -11.54 -2.72 1.51
N PRO A 47 -10.94 -3.71 2.19
CA PRO A 47 -9.69 -3.51 2.91
C PRO A 47 -8.53 -3.22 1.94
N VAL A 48 -7.69 -2.25 2.29
CA VAL A 48 -6.50 -1.83 1.55
C VAL A 48 -5.27 -2.36 2.27
N SER A 49 -4.48 -3.18 1.58
CA SER A 49 -3.27 -3.77 2.16
C SER A 49 -2.08 -2.81 2.18
N ASP A 50 -1.89 -2.07 1.08
CA ASP A 50 -0.81 -1.10 0.91
C ASP A 50 -1.34 0.11 0.12
N ASP A 51 -1.14 1.29 0.68
CA ASP A 51 -1.61 2.57 0.16
C ASP A 51 -0.46 3.48 -0.28
N GLN A 52 0.79 3.02 -0.12
CA GLN A 52 1.99 3.77 -0.46
C GLN A 52 2.58 3.36 -1.81
N ASN A 53 2.12 2.25 -2.39
CA ASN A 53 2.62 1.73 -3.66
C ASN A 53 1.48 1.47 -4.64
N THR A 54 1.74 1.75 -5.91
CA THR A 54 0.84 1.40 -7.02
C THR A 54 1.14 0.00 -7.53
N LEU A 55 0.10 -0.69 -8.02
CA LEU A 55 0.24 -1.97 -8.71
C LEU A 55 1.00 -1.79 -10.04
N LYS A 56 2.05 -2.60 -10.22
CA LYS A 56 3.00 -2.49 -11.34
C LYS A 56 3.34 -3.86 -11.92
N VAL A 57 3.73 -3.88 -13.20
CA VAL A 57 4.30 -5.08 -13.83
C VAL A 57 5.77 -5.21 -13.42
N GLY A 58 6.02 -5.93 -12.33
CA GLY A 58 7.35 -6.12 -11.78
C GLY A 58 7.85 -4.95 -10.92
N ALA A 59 8.93 -5.20 -10.20
CA ALA A 59 9.43 -4.33 -9.12
C ALA A 59 9.72 -2.87 -9.52
N ARG A 60 10.12 -2.62 -10.77
CA ARG A 60 10.40 -1.27 -11.30
C ARG A 60 9.74 -1.04 -12.66
N GLY A 61 8.67 -1.78 -12.95
CA GLY A 61 7.96 -1.67 -14.22
C GLY A 61 6.86 -0.60 -14.22
N PRO A 62 6.08 -0.54 -15.32
CA PRO A 62 4.99 0.41 -15.47
C PRO A 62 3.83 0.09 -14.53
N THR A 63 3.06 1.12 -14.21
CA THR A 63 1.82 1.02 -13.42
C THR A 63 0.69 0.44 -14.24
N LEU A 64 -0.17 -0.38 -13.60
CA LEU A 64 -1.31 -0.99 -14.24
C LEU A 64 -2.59 -0.16 -14.08
N ILE A 65 -3.40 -0.11 -15.13
CA ILE A 65 -4.71 0.58 -15.11
C ILE A 65 -5.75 -0.16 -14.25
N GLU A 66 -5.56 -1.45 -14.02
CA GLU A 66 -6.47 -2.26 -13.20
C GLU A 66 -6.39 -1.94 -11.70
N ASP A 67 -5.40 -1.14 -11.28
CA ASP A 67 -5.30 -0.63 -9.91
C ASP A 67 -6.48 0.30 -9.60
N PHE A 68 -7.55 -0.28 -9.05
CA PHE A 68 -8.78 0.45 -8.74
C PHE A 68 -8.61 1.32 -7.49
N HIS A 69 -7.87 0.85 -6.49
CA HIS A 69 -7.62 1.59 -5.24
C HIS A 69 -6.88 2.91 -5.52
N PHE A 70 -5.79 2.83 -6.29
CA PHE A 70 -5.04 4.02 -6.70
C PHE A 70 -5.91 5.01 -7.48
N ARG A 71 -6.66 4.52 -8.48
CA ARG A 71 -7.52 5.39 -9.31
C ARG A 71 -8.60 6.06 -8.50
N GLU A 72 -9.23 5.33 -7.58
CA GLU A 72 -10.26 5.88 -6.71
C GLU A 72 -9.71 7.00 -5.81
N LYS A 73 -8.57 6.76 -5.17
CA LYS A 73 -7.92 7.73 -4.29
C LYS A 73 -7.54 9.02 -5.01
N ILE A 74 -6.89 8.91 -6.18
CA ILE A 74 -6.51 10.08 -6.97
C ILE A 74 -7.75 10.78 -7.55
N PHE A 75 -8.76 10.03 -7.98
CA PHE A 75 -10.00 10.63 -8.45
C PHE A 75 -10.68 11.45 -7.37
N HIS A 76 -10.72 10.96 -6.13
CA HIS A 76 -11.27 11.72 -5.01
C HIS A 76 -10.46 13.01 -4.78
N PHE A 77 -9.13 12.90 -4.74
CA PHE A 77 -8.23 14.04 -4.58
C PHE A 77 -8.41 15.12 -5.67
N ASP A 78 -8.44 14.71 -6.94
CA ASP A 78 -8.58 15.61 -8.09
C ASP A 78 -9.90 16.41 -8.06
N HIS A 79 -10.91 15.91 -7.34
CA HIS A 79 -12.24 16.51 -7.22
C HIS A 79 -12.53 17.10 -5.83
N GLU A 80 -11.53 17.34 -4.99
CA GLU A 80 -11.73 17.94 -3.66
C GLU A 80 -12.22 19.39 -3.71
N ARG A 81 -11.94 20.10 -4.82
CA ARG A 81 -12.26 21.52 -4.95
C ARG A 81 -13.69 21.73 -5.45
N ILE A 82 -14.40 22.63 -4.78
CA ILE A 82 -15.71 23.13 -5.19
C ILE A 82 -15.64 24.64 -5.46
N PRO A 83 -16.56 25.20 -6.25
CA PRO A 83 -16.62 26.65 -6.47
C PRO A 83 -16.76 27.43 -5.16
N GLU A 84 -16.09 28.57 -5.09
CA GLU A 84 -16.28 29.51 -3.99
C GLU A 84 -17.64 30.23 -4.08
N ARG A 85 -18.10 30.79 -2.95
CA ARG A 85 -19.36 31.53 -2.92
C ARG A 85 -19.21 32.85 -3.68
N VAL A 86 -20.21 33.18 -4.49
CA VAL A 86 -20.31 34.49 -5.15
C VAL A 86 -20.69 35.56 -4.13
N VAL A 87 -20.15 36.78 -4.30
CA VAL A 87 -20.42 37.97 -3.48
C VAL A 87 -21.64 38.75 -3.95
#